data_AF-A0A328KYP8-F1
#
_entry.id   AF-A0A328KYP8-F1
#
_cell.length_a   1.000
_cell.length_b   1.000
_cell.length_c   1.000
_cell.angle_alpha   90.00
_cell.angle_beta   90.00
_cell.angle_gamma   90.00
#
_symmetry.space_group_name_H-M   'P 1'
#
loop_
_entity.id
_entity.type
_entity.pdbx_description
1 polymer ?
#
loop_
_entity_poly.entity_id
_entity_poly.type
_entity_poly.pdbx_seq_one_letter_code
_entity_poly.pdbx_strand_id
1 'polypeptide(L)'
;MKLETERLYIVPCTEEWIQIANNQGYNSGPHIVGHIENVKRDVASLPWGPWYVIRKEDDVVLGDIGFKGKPNEQHTVEIGYGFIDKYWNKGYATEAVSELMKWAFQTGEVETIIAETLLDNYSSIRVLEKLHMKRVNSTETMVNWKIEK
;
A
#
# COMPACT_ATOMS: atom_id res chain seq x y z
N MET A 1 13.74 -7.51 2.25
CA MET A 1 13.45 -6.21 1.60
C MET A 1 12.76 -5.33 2.63
N LYS A 2 13.11 -4.05 2.69
CA LYS A 2 12.56 -3.07 3.65
C LYS A 2 12.75 -1.69 3.03
N LEU A 3 11.71 -0.86 3.05
CA LEU A 3 11.81 0.55 2.72
C LEU A 3 11.78 1.36 4.01
N GLU A 4 12.42 2.52 3.97
CA GLU A 4 12.53 3.40 5.12
C GLU A 4 12.24 4.84 4.71
N THR A 5 11.45 5.49 5.55
CA THR A 5 11.18 6.93 5.46
C THR A 5 11.70 7.62 6.72
N GLU A 6 11.35 8.89 6.92
CA GLU A 6 11.69 9.61 8.14
C GLU A 6 11.09 8.93 9.39
N ARG A 7 9.81 8.53 9.33
CA ARG A 7 9.07 8.05 10.51
C ARG A 7 8.69 6.58 10.45
N LEU A 8 8.83 5.93 9.29
CA LEU A 8 8.24 4.61 9.03
C LEU A 8 9.25 3.59 8.51
N TYR A 9 9.05 2.34 8.92
CA TYR A 9 9.51 1.18 8.18
C TYR A 9 8.34 0.63 7.36
N ILE A 10 8.60 0.23 6.12
CA ILE A 10 7.63 -0.40 5.24
C ILE A 10 8.22 -1.76 4.87
N VAL A 11 7.57 -2.83 5.31
CA VAL A 11 8.09 -4.21 5.19
C VAL A 11 7.09 -5.10 4.46
N PRO A 12 7.51 -5.98 3.53
CA PRO A 12 6.59 -6.91 2.90
C PRO A 12 5.94 -7.80 3.95
N CYS A 13 4.65 -8.10 3.79
CA CYS A 13 3.97 -9.02 4.68
C CYS A 13 4.58 -10.41 4.54
N THR A 14 4.99 -10.99 5.67
CA THR A 14 5.50 -12.37 5.79
C THR A 14 4.79 -13.05 6.95
N GLU A 15 4.88 -14.38 7.06
CA GLU A 15 4.28 -15.12 8.17
C GLU A 15 4.77 -14.63 9.54
N GLU A 16 6.04 -14.25 9.66
CA GLU A 16 6.60 -13.67 10.89
C GLU A 16 5.92 -12.35 11.26
N TRP A 17 5.80 -11.42 10.30
CA TRP A 17 5.18 -10.13 10.54
C TRP A 17 3.68 -10.23 10.86
N ILE A 18 2.98 -11.23 10.31
CA ILE A 18 1.58 -11.48 10.66
C ILE A 18 1.43 -11.76 12.15
N GLN A 19 2.32 -12.58 12.73
CA GLN A 19 2.28 -12.89 14.16
C GLN A 19 2.52 -11.63 15.01
N ILE A 20 3.50 -10.81 14.62
CA ILE A 20 3.82 -9.54 15.30
C ILE A 20 2.62 -8.58 15.24
N ALA A 21 2.05 -8.38 14.05
CA ALA A 21 0.91 -7.48 13.85
C ALA A 21 -0.31 -7.93 14.66
N ASN A 22 -0.61 -9.23 14.67
CA ASN A 22 -1.72 -9.78 15.46
C ASN A 22 -1.49 -9.59 16.97
N ASN A 23 -0.26 -9.78 17.46
CA ASN A 23 0.08 -9.54 18.87
C ASN A 23 -0.05 -8.07 19.28
N GLN A 24 0.06 -7.13 18.33
CA GLN A 24 -0.21 -5.71 18.54
C GLN A 24 -1.69 -5.32 18.35
N GLY A 25 -2.57 -6.29 18.10
CA GLY A 25 -4.00 -6.08 17.89
C GLY A 25 -4.36 -5.62 16.48
N TYR A 26 -3.45 -5.72 15.51
CA TYR A 26 -3.76 -5.48 14.09
C TYR A 26 -4.20 -6.78 13.42
N ASN A 27 -5.49 -6.87 13.09
CA ASN A 27 -6.03 -8.06 12.42
C ASN A 27 -5.62 -8.08 10.94
N SER A 28 -4.75 -9.01 10.59
CA SER A 28 -4.29 -9.20 9.21
C SER A 28 -5.40 -9.87 8.38
N GLY A 29 -6.09 -9.07 7.56
CA GLY A 29 -7.27 -9.51 6.81
C GLY A 29 -7.00 -10.54 5.71
N PRO A 30 -8.06 -11.03 5.03
CA PRO A 30 -7.95 -12.04 3.98
C PRO A 30 -7.02 -11.67 2.82
N HIS A 31 -6.86 -10.37 2.53
CA HIS A 31 -5.95 -9.90 1.48
C HIS A 31 -4.48 -10.16 1.80
N ILE A 32 -4.07 -10.07 3.07
CA ILE A 32 -2.72 -10.42 3.52
C ILE A 32 -2.55 -11.93 3.52
N VAL A 33 -3.48 -12.67 4.13
CA VAL A 33 -3.40 -14.14 4.21
C VAL A 33 -3.38 -14.78 2.81
N GLY A 34 -4.26 -14.33 1.92
CA GLY A 34 -4.29 -14.78 0.53
C GLY A 34 -3.00 -14.45 -0.23
N HIS A 35 -2.37 -13.30 0.06
CA HIS A 35 -1.09 -12.95 -0.55
C HIS A 35 0.04 -13.89 -0.12
N ILE A 36 0.12 -14.27 1.16
CA ILE A 36 1.13 -15.23 1.63
C ILE A 36 1.03 -16.57 0.89
N GLU A 37 -0.19 -17.06 0.63
CA GLU A 37 -0.40 -18.28 -0.16
C GLU A 37 0.05 -18.11 -1.62
N ASN A 38 -0.10 -16.93 -2.20
CA ASN A 38 0.44 -16.63 -3.53
C ASN A 38 1.97 -16.58 -3.52
N VAL A 39 2.60 -16.02 -2.48
CA VAL A 39 4.06 -15.99 -2.32
C VAL A 39 4.66 -17.39 -2.24
N LYS A 40 3.98 -18.35 -1.59
CA LYS A 40 4.39 -19.76 -1.55
C LYS A 40 4.46 -20.40 -2.94
N ARG A 41 3.65 -19.92 -3.88
CA ARG A 41 3.63 -20.41 -5.28
C ARG A 41 4.60 -19.66 -6.17
N ASP A 42 4.79 -18.36 -5.91
CA ASP A 42 5.63 -17.46 -6.69
C ASP A 42 6.27 -16.42 -5.76
N VAL A 43 7.52 -16.66 -5.37
CA VAL A 43 8.28 -15.77 -4.46
C VAL A 43 8.44 -14.36 -5.05
N ALA A 44 8.47 -14.23 -6.38
CA ALA A 44 8.56 -12.92 -7.03
C ALA A 44 7.27 -12.09 -6.90
N SER A 45 6.17 -12.66 -6.40
CA SER A 45 4.97 -11.90 -6.04
C SER A 45 5.11 -11.14 -4.70
N LEU A 46 6.07 -11.51 -3.84
CA LEU A 46 6.22 -10.92 -2.50
C LEU A 46 6.17 -9.38 -2.48
N PRO A 47 6.94 -8.65 -3.31
CA PRO A 47 6.93 -7.19 -3.25
C PRO A 47 5.68 -6.56 -3.90
N TRP A 48 4.90 -7.34 -4.64
CA TRP A 48 3.72 -6.91 -5.40
C TRP A 48 2.39 -7.24 -4.69
N GLY A 49 2.42 -7.29 -3.36
CA GLY A 49 1.25 -7.47 -2.51
C GLY A 49 1.25 -6.51 -1.33
N PRO A 50 0.67 -6.89 -0.17
CA PRO A 50 0.63 -6.07 1.03
C PRO A 50 1.99 -5.95 1.74
N TRP A 51 2.16 -4.80 2.38
CA TRP A 51 3.30 -4.39 3.20
C TRP A 51 2.79 -3.75 4.49
N TYR A 52 3.36 -4.12 5.63
CA TYR A 52 3.07 -3.44 6.88
C TYR A 52 3.77 -2.08 6.94
N VAL A 53 3.07 -1.11 7.53
CA VAL A 53 3.62 0.19 7.88
C VAL A 53 3.85 0.23 9.38
N ILE A 54 5.11 0.39 9.79
CA ILE A 54 5.54 0.34 11.18
C ILE A 54 6.13 1.70 11.54
N ARG A 55 5.69 2.29 12.65
CA ARG A 55 6.27 3.54 13.15
C ARG A 55 7.60 3.27 13.86
N LYS A 56 8.65 4.01 13.48
CA LYS A 56 10.00 3.86 14.03
C LYS A 56 10.12 4.20 15.53
N GLU A 57 9.25 5.08 16.02
CA GLU A 57 9.30 5.59 17.41
C GLU A 57 9.04 4.49 18.45
N ASP A 58 8.14 3.55 18.16
CA ASP A 58 7.65 2.56 19.12
C ASP A 58 7.39 1.18 18.51
N ASP A 59 7.85 0.94 17.27
CA ASP A 59 7.69 -0.30 16.51
C ASP A 59 6.24 -0.79 16.37
N VAL A 60 5.29 0.16 16.39
CA VAL A 60 3.86 -0.16 16.26
C VAL A 60 3.43 -0.22 14.79
N VAL A 61 2.73 -1.30 14.43
CA VAL A 61 2.03 -1.47 13.16
C VAL A 61 0.86 -0.48 13.09
N LEU A 62 0.90 0.38 12.08
CA LEU A 62 -0.10 1.42 11.86
C LEU A 62 -1.22 0.98 10.91
N GLY A 63 -0.93 -0.02 10.08
CA GLY A 63 -1.77 -0.44 8.96
C GLY A 63 -0.97 -1.22 7.93
N ASP A 64 -1.57 -1.42 6.75
CA ASP A 64 -0.92 -1.99 5.59
C ASP A 64 -1.20 -1.19 4.31
N ILE A 65 -0.23 -1.22 3.41
CA ILE A 65 -0.28 -0.64 2.07
C ILE A 65 0.22 -1.68 1.09
N GLY A 66 -0.06 -1.57 -0.20
CA GLY A 66 0.49 -2.54 -1.14
C GLY A 66 -0.11 -2.50 -2.51
N PHE A 67 0.43 -3.37 -3.36
CA PHE A 67 -0.10 -3.56 -4.71
C PHE A 67 -1.13 -4.69 -4.72
N LYS A 68 -2.09 -4.63 -5.64
CA LYS A 68 -3.08 -5.70 -5.87
C LYS A 68 -2.57 -6.74 -6.88
N GLY A 69 -1.25 -6.90 -7.02
CA GLY A 69 -0.60 -7.83 -7.95
C GLY A 69 0.60 -7.25 -8.68
N LYS A 70 1.26 -8.10 -9.48
CA LYS A 70 2.40 -7.75 -10.34
C LYS A 70 2.00 -6.72 -11.42
N PRO A 71 2.97 -5.99 -11.99
CA PRO A 71 2.72 -5.16 -13.17
C PRO A 71 2.08 -5.99 -14.28
N ASN A 72 1.04 -5.46 -14.90
CA ASN A 72 0.41 -6.07 -16.07
C ASN A 72 1.26 -5.84 -17.34
N GLU A 73 0.79 -6.32 -18.48
CA GLU A 73 1.44 -6.17 -19.79
C GLU A 73 1.62 -4.69 -20.22
N GLN A 74 0.89 -3.77 -19.60
CA GLN A 74 0.99 -2.32 -19.81
C GLN A 74 1.80 -1.63 -18.71
N HIS A 75 2.66 -2.38 -17.99
CA HIS A 75 3.52 -1.85 -16.92
C HIS A 75 2.74 -1.08 -15.84
N THR A 76 1.51 -1.52 -15.56
CA THR A 76 0.59 -0.88 -14.62
C THR A 76 0.40 -1.74 -13.38
N VAL A 77 0.45 -1.11 -12.20
CA VAL A 77 0.07 -1.71 -10.91
C VAL A 77 -1.02 -0.89 -10.25
N GLU A 78 -1.88 -1.57 -9.48
CA GLU A 78 -2.87 -0.92 -8.63
C GLU A 78 -2.41 -0.91 -7.18
N ILE A 79 -2.48 0.25 -6.52
CA ILE A 79 -2.11 0.43 -5.10
C ILE A 79 -3.34 0.58 -4.21
N GLY A 80 -3.29 -0.03 -3.03
CA GLY A 80 -4.27 0.12 -1.95
C GLY A 80 -3.59 0.39 -0.61
N TYR A 81 -4.35 0.94 0.33
CA TYR A 81 -3.86 1.22 1.68
C TYR A 81 -4.98 1.29 2.71
N GLY A 82 -4.67 0.88 3.94
CA GLY A 82 -5.56 0.94 5.09
C GLY A 82 -4.76 1.21 6.37
N PHE A 83 -5.29 2.04 7.24
CA PHE A 83 -4.66 2.43 8.50
C PHE A 83 -5.66 2.33 9.64
N ILE A 84 -5.17 2.06 10.85
CA ILE A 84 -5.99 2.10 12.06
C ILE A 84 -6.40 3.57 12.34
N ASP A 85 -7.67 3.79 12.66
CA ASP A 85 -8.30 5.11 12.83
C ASP A 85 -7.52 6.06 13.75
N LYS A 86 -6.93 5.55 14.85
CA LYS A 86 -6.11 6.34 15.78
C LYS A 86 -4.85 6.97 15.15
N TYR A 87 -4.47 6.53 13.96
CA TYR A 87 -3.30 6.99 13.22
C TYR A 87 -3.64 7.82 11.98
N TRP A 88 -4.93 8.04 11.69
CA TRP A 88 -5.36 8.90 10.60
C TRP A 88 -4.96 10.36 10.82
N ASN A 89 -4.94 11.14 9.74
CA ASN A 89 -4.65 12.58 9.73
C ASN A 89 -3.27 12.99 10.28
N LYS A 90 -2.34 12.04 10.48
CA LYS A 90 -0.95 12.29 10.93
C LYS A 90 0.09 12.25 9.79
N GLY A 91 -0.38 12.08 8.55
CA GLY A 91 0.46 12.05 7.34
C GLY A 91 1.13 10.70 7.04
N TYR A 92 0.92 9.66 7.85
CA TYR A 92 1.56 8.36 7.65
C TYR A 92 1.18 7.68 6.33
N ALA A 93 -0.09 7.77 5.91
CA ALA A 93 -0.53 7.21 4.64
C ALA A 93 0.21 7.85 3.45
N THR A 94 0.24 9.18 3.39
CA THR A 94 0.96 9.90 2.32
C THR A 94 2.45 9.54 2.29
N GLU A 95 3.10 9.48 3.46
CA GLU A 95 4.52 9.14 3.55
C GLU A 95 4.80 7.70 3.09
N ALA A 96 4.04 6.73 3.59
CA ALA A 96 4.25 5.32 3.28
C ALA A 96 3.95 5.01 1.80
N VAL A 97 2.82 5.50 1.29
CA VAL A 97 2.41 5.27 -0.09
C VAL A 97 3.36 5.97 -1.06
N SER A 98 3.85 7.17 -0.73
CA SER A 98 4.84 7.87 -1.55
C SER A 98 6.13 7.07 -1.72
N GLU A 99 6.66 6.49 -0.64
CA GLU A 99 7.90 5.70 -0.71
C GLU A 99 7.68 4.38 -1.46
N LEU A 100 6.52 3.72 -1.29
CA LEU A 100 6.21 2.49 -2.02
C LEU A 100 6.04 2.76 -3.53
N MET A 101 5.38 3.86 -3.91
CA MET A 101 5.25 4.26 -5.31
C MET A 101 6.61 4.54 -5.96
N LYS A 102 7.49 5.26 -5.24
CA LYS A 102 8.85 5.53 -5.68
C LYS A 102 9.63 4.24 -5.90
N TRP A 103 9.55 3.29 -4.97
CA TRP A 103 10.14 1.96 -5.14
C TRP A 103 9.61 1.28 -6.41
N ALA A 104 8.30 1.30 -6.65
CA ALA A 104 7.69 0.67 -7.83
C ALA A 104 8.25 1.26 -9.14
N PHE A 105 8.34 2.58 -9.26
CA PHE A 105 8.91 3.22 -10.46
C PHE A 105 10.41 2.94 -10.64
N GLN A 106 11.14 2.72 -9.54
CA GLN A 106 12.56 2.41 -9.55
C GLN A 106 12.88 0.97 -9.99
N THR A 107 11.92 0.04 -9.94
CA THR A 107 12.13 -1.32 -10.47
C THR A 107 12.39 -1.32 -11.98
N GLY A 108 11.87 -0.31 -12.70
CA GLY A 108 11.88 -0.26 -14.15
C GLY A 108 10.79 -1.11 -14.82
N GLU A 109 10.02 -1.87 -14.04
CA GLU A 109 8.92 -2.70 -14.53
C GLU A 109 7.56 -1.97 -14.53
N VAL A 110 7.49 -0.82 -13.84
CA VAL A 110 6.27 -0.02 -13.67
C VAL A 110 6.44 1.34 -14.34
N GLU A 111 5.47 1.68 -15.18
CA GLU A 111 5.31 2.99 -15.82
C GLU A 111 4.09 3.73 -15.30
N THR A 112 3.07 3.01 -14.81
CA THR A 112 1.81 3.57 -14.32
C THR A 112 1.41 2.96 -12.97
N ILE A 113 0.96 3.81 -12.05
CA ILE A 113 0.30 3.39 -10.80
C ILE A 113 -1.13 3.91 -10.81
N ILE A 114 -2.09 3.02 -10.57
CA ILE A 114 -3.51 3.36 -10.43
C ILE A 114 -4.00 3.12 -9.00
N ALA A 115 -5.08 3.79 -8.62
CA ALA A 115 -5.78 3.56 -7.38
C ALA A 115 -7.28 3.83 -7.55
N GLU A 116 -8.11 3.17 -6.77
CA GLU A 116 -9.54 3.41 -6.70
C GLU A 116 -9.96 3.76 -5.27
N THR A 117 -10.96 4.62 -5.12
CA THR A 117 -11.55 4.88 -3.80
C THR A 117 -13.01 5.31 -3.91
N LEU A 118 -13.78 5.12 -2.84
CA LEU A 118 -15.17 5.57 -2.78
C LEU A 118 -15.23 7.10 -2.89
N LEU A 119 -16.29 7.61 -3.54
CA LEU A 119 -16.49 9.05 -3.73
C LEU A 119 -16.61 9.84 -2.42
N ASP A 120 -17.08 9.20 -1.36
CA ASP A 120 -17.23 9.78 -0.02
C ASP A 120 -16.03 9.52 0.90
N ASN A 121 -15.02 8.77 0.44
CA ASN A 121 -13.78 8.56 1.19
C ASN A 121 -12.83 9.75 1.04
N TYR A 122 -13.23 10.89 1.60
CA TYR A 122 -12.48 12.15 1.54
C TYR A 122 -11.05 12.02 2.08
N SER A 123 -10.83 11.15 3.07
CA SER A 123 -9.49 10.88 3.63
C SER A 123 -8.55 10.26 2.59
N SER A 124 -9.00 9.23 1.89
CA SER A 124 -8.25 8.59 0.81
C SER A 124 -8.03 9.54 -0.37
N ILE A 125 -9.09 10.23 -0.80
CA ILE A 125 -9.02 11.25 -1.87
C ILE A 125 -7.91 12.27 -1.58
N ARG A 126 -7.85 12.79 -0.34
CA ARG A 126 -6.83 13.77 0.05
C ARG A 126 -5.41 13.20 0.05
N VAL A 127 -5.24 11.90 0.35
CA VAL A 127 -3.94 11.23 0.25
C VAL A 127 -3.51 11.15 -1.22
N LEU A 128 -4.41 10.71 -2.11
CA LEU A 128 -4.14 10.60 -3.56
C LEU A 128 -3.81 11.95 -4.20
N GLU A 129 -4.50 13.02 -3.79
CA GLU A 129 -4.20 14.39 -4.24
C GLU A 129 -2.81 14.87 -3.80
N LYS A 130 -2.42 14.59 -2.54
CA LYS A 130 -1.08 14.92 -2.02
C LYS A 130 0.03 14.14 -2.72
N LEU A 131 -0.28 12.96 -3.24
CA LEU A 131 0.62 12.12 -4.03
C LEU A 131 0.63 12.52 -5.51
N HIS A 132 -0.04 13.62 -5.87
CA HIS A 132 -0.14 14.13 -7.25
C HIS A 132 -0.78 13.16 -8.24
N MET A 133 -1.55 12.18 -7.76
CA MET A 133 -2.35 11.33 -8.65
C MET A 133 -3.48 12.15 -9.26
N LYS A 134 -3.77 11.88 -10.53
CA LYS A 134 -4.82 12.54 -11.30
C LYS A 134 -6.08 11.68 -11.30
N ARG A 135 -7.25 12.30 -11.07
CA ARG A 135 -8.54 11.65 -11.31
C ARG A 135 -8.70 11.40 -12.81
N VAL A 136 -9.03 10.17 -13.20
CA VAL A 136 -9.17 9.78 -14.62
C VAL A 136 -10.57 9.35 -14.99
N ASN A 137 -11.32 8.74 -14.07
CA ASN A 137 -12.70 8.30 -14.31
C ASN A 137 -13.46 8.21 -12.98
N SER A 138 -14.78 8.18 -13.03
CA SER A 138 -15.63 7.94 -11.85
C SER A 138 -16.90 7.19 -12.24
N THR A 139 -17.40 6.36 -11.33
CA THR A 139 -18.75 5.79 -11.38
C THR A 139 -19.66 6.57 -10.40
N GLU A 140 -20.87 6.08 -10.15
CA GLU A 140 -21.76 6.64 -9.12
C GLU A 140 -21.21 6.51 -7.70
N THR A 141 -20.25 5.61 -7.47
CA THR A 141 -19.75 5.27 -6.12
C THR A 141 -18.23 5.35 -6.00
N MET A 142 -17.49 5.26 -7.10
CA MET A 142 -16.02 5.17 -7.09
C MET A 142 -15.38 6.26 -7.94
N VAL A 143 -14.17 6.67 -7.56
CA VAL A 143 -13.27 7.49 -8.37
C VAL A 143 -11.95 6.75 -8.60
N ASN A 144 -11.50 6.79 -9.85
CA ASN A 144 -10.26 6.18 -10.31
C ASN A 144 -9.17 7.23 -10.48
N TRP A 145 -7.97 6.87 -10.05
CA TRP A 145 -6.79 7.73 -9.99
C TRP A 145 -5.62 7.10 -10.72
N LYS A 146 -4.76 7.92 -11.31
CA LYS A 146 -3.58 7.48 -12.04
C LYS A 146 -2.41 8.44 -11.85
N ILE A 147 -1.21 7.90 -11.84
CA ILE A 147 0.05 8.63 -11.99
C ILE A 147 1.00 7.82 -12.88
N GLU A 148 1.79 8.53 -13.67
CA GLU A 148 2.77 7.97 -14.59
C GLU A 148 4.17 8.45 -14.17
N LYS A 149 5.18 7.67 -14.54
CA LYS A 149 6.60 7.91 -14.22
C LYS A 149 7.14 9.22 -14.80
#